data_AF-X1AEH2-F1
#
_entry.id   AF-X1AEH2-F1
#
_cell.length_a   1.000
_cell.length_b   1.000
_cell.length_c   1.000
_cell.angle_alpha   90.00
_cell.angle_beta   90.00
_cell.angle_gamma   90.00
#
_symmetry.space_group_name_H-M   'P 1'
#
loop_
_entity.id
_entity.type
_entity.pdbx_description
1 polymer ?
#
loop_
_entity_poly.entity_id
_entity_poly.type
_entity_poly.pdbx_seq_one_letter_code
_entity_poly.pdbx_strand_id
1 'polypeptide(L)'
;MNLHYLHDIMIEQLKSKLKELDIKKQELQPKIDKIEEKKAEDIQELNKRYDHLFQDVNIEVEDFEQKIMNDIIDLFSKVVMNEFDTKRSTSEYMVTENFKEFREKVSEIELFPRDLIGRLDEVIDGGLIEKIAYDLEKIETEYKKH
;
A
#
# COMPACT_ATOMS: atom_id res chain seq x y z
N MET A 1 72.20 -24.74 37.65
CA MET A 1 71.53 -23.86 36.65
C MET A 1 70.68 -22.87 37.43
N ASN A 2 70.89 -21.57 37.25
CA ASN A 2 70.42 -20.54 38.17
C ASN A 2 68.96 -20.17 37.87
N LEU A 3 68.06 -20.24 38.87
CA LEU A 3 66.61 -20.01 38.71
C LEU A 3 66.29 -18.65 38.06
N HIS A 4 67.14 -17.65 38.31
CA HIS A 4 67.03 -16.30 37.77
C HIS A 4 67.13 -16.25 36.23
N TYR A 5 68.00 -17.08 35.65
CA TYR A 5 68.22 -17.14 34.20
C TYR A 5 67.02 -17.76 33.46
N LEU A 6 66.30 -18.68 34.12
CA LEU A 6 65.07 -19.28 33.60
C LEU A 6 63.92 -18.26 33.56
N HIS A 7 63.79 -17.42 34.60
CA HIS A 7 62.80 -16.34 34.62
C HIS A 7 63.04 -15.28 33.53
N ASP A 8 64.28 -14.88 33.31
CA ASP A 8 64.61 -13.91 32.25
C ASP A 8 64.27 -14.43 30.85
N ILE A 9 64.55 -15.71 30.57
CA ILE A 9 64.18 -16.36 29.30
C ILE A 9 62.65 -16.38 29.12
N MET A 10 61.90 -16.70 30.18
CA MET A 10 60.44 -16.71 30.13
C MET A 10 59.85 -15.30 29.94
N ILE A 11 60.46 -14.27 30.53
CA ILE A 11 60.06 -12.87 30.37
C ILE A 11 60.29 -12.41 28.92
N GLU A 12 61.42 -12.74 28.30
CA GLU A 12 61.68 -12.38 26.91
C GLU A 12 60.74 -13.10 25.92
N GLN A 13 60.41 -14.37 26.19
CA GLN A 13 59.39 -15.09 25.42
C GLN A 13 58.00 -14.43 25.53
N LEU A 14 57.61 -13.98 26.73
CA LEU A 14 56.35 -13.24 26.93
C LEU A 14 56.34 -11.92 26.17
N LYS A 15 57.44 -11.14 26.22
CA LYS A 15 57.58 -9.89 25.45
C LYS A 15 57.43 -10.13 23.95
N SER A 16 58.04 -11.21 23.43
CA SER A 16 57.91 -11.58 22.02
C SER A 16 56.47 -11.92 21.64
N LYS A 17 55.77 -12.72 22.47
CA LYS A 17 54.35 -13.05 22.23
C LYS A 17 53.43 -11.84 22.29
N LEU A 18 53.71 -10.89 23.19
CA LEU A 18 52.96 -9.63 23.27
C LEU A 18 53.14 -8.77 22.01
N LYS A 19 54.37 -8.70 21.47
CA LYS A 19 54.63 -8.01 20.19
C LYS A 19 53.89 -8.67 19.03
N GLU A 20 53.89 -10.00 18.93
CA GLU A 20 53.13 -10.73 17.91
C GLU A 20 51.62 -10.48 18.03
N LEU A 21 51.10 -10.42 19.26
CA LEU A 21 49.70 -10.10 19.50
C LEU A 21 49.33 -8.70 19.00
N ASP A 22 50.17 -7.69 19.27
CA ASP A 22 49.93 -6.33 18.81
C ASP A 22 49.99 -6.22 17.28
N ILE A 23 50.94 -6.89 16.64
CA ILE A 23 51.01 -6.96 15.17
C ILE A 23 49.72 -7.58 14.60
N LYS A 24 49.29 -8.73 15.15
CA LYS A 24 48.05 -9.39 14.69
C LYS A 24 46.81 -8.50 14.89
N LYS A 25 46.73 -7.75 15.99
CA LYS A 25 45.63 -6.78 16.20
C LYS A 25 45.66 -5.69 15.13
N GLN A 26 46.83 -5.12 14.84
CA GLN A 26 46.99 -4.09 13.81
C GLN A 26 46.66 -4.61 12.40
N GLU A 27 46.97 -5.87 12.10
CA GLU A 27 46.63 -6.48 10.81
C GLU A 27 45.14 -6.84 10.67
N LEU A 28 44.48 -7.19 11.78
CA LEU A 28 43.06 -7.55 11.79
C LEU A 28 42.14 -6.33 11.81
N GLN A 29 42.53 -5.25 12.48
CA GLN A 29 41.72 -4.03 12.57
C GLN A 29 41.22 -3.51 11.20
N PRO A 30 42.08 -3.32 10.17
CA PRO A 30 41.59 -2.84 8.87
C PRO A 30 40.66 -3.84 8.16
N LYS A 31 40.77 -5.14 8.47
CA LYS A 31 39.83 -6.15 7.95
C LYS A 31 38.47 -6.04 8.63
N ILE A 32 38.46 -5.76 9.94
CA ILE A 32 37.23 -5.51 10.70
C ILE A 32 36.56 -4.24 10.18
N ASP A 33 37.31 -3.14 10.05
CA ASP A 33 36.79 -1.86 9.57
C ASP A 33 36.17 -2.01 8.17
N LYS A 34 36.83 -2.74 7.27
CA LYS A 34 36.30 -3.03 5.92
C LYS A 34 35.04 -3.89 5.94
N ILE A 35 34.93 -4.84 6.88
CA ILE A 35 33.71 -5.66 7.04
C ILE A 35 32.57 -4.79 7.56
N GLU A 36 32.85 -3.89 8.50
CA GLU A 36 31.84 -2.97 9.05
C GLU A 36 31.35 -1.97 8.00
N GLU A 37 32.25 -1.41 7.20
CA GLU A 37 31.92 -0.52 6.08
C GLU A 37 31.04 -1.23 5.05
N LYS A 38 31.46 -2.41 4.58
CA LYS A 38 30.65 -3.20 3.64
C LYS A 38 29.29 -3.57 4.21
N LYS A 39 29.22 -3.94 5.49
CA LYS A 39 27.96 -4.24 6.16
C LYS A 39 27.03 -3.02 6.19
N ALA A 40 27.57 -1.82 6.42
CA ALA A 40 26.79 -0.60 6.40
C ALA A 40 26.25 -0.29 5.01
N GLU A 41 27.07 -0.46 3.96
CA GLU A 41 26.65 -0.32 2.56
C GLU A 41 25.55 -1.30 2.19
N ASP A 42 25.73 -2.59 2.49
CA ASP A 42 24.76 -3.65 2.19
C ASP A 42 23.40 -3.37 2.88
N ILE A 43 23.42 -2.91 4.14
CA ILE A 43 22.20 -2.52 4.87
C ILE A 43 21.51 -1.32 4.20
N GLN A 44 22.28 -0.31 3.79
CA GLN A 44 21.73 0.87 3.14
C GLN A 44 21.10 0.52 1.78
N GLU A 45 21.74 -0.34 1.00
CA GLU A 45 21.20 -0.81 -0.27
C GLU A 45 19.92 -1.64 -0.07
N LEU A 46 19.93 -2.55 0.91
CA LEU A 46 18.76 -3.37 1.24
C LEU A 46 17.56 -2.50 1.63
N ASN A 47 17.77 -1.50 2.48
CA ASN A 47 16.71 -0.59 2.92
C ASN A 47 16.13 0.18 1.73
N LYS A 48 16.98 0.74 0.85
CA LYS A 48 16.52 1.43 -0.37
C LYS A 48 15.66 0.53 -1.25
N ARG A 49 16.09 -0.72 -1.48
CA ARG A 49 15.33 -1.69 -2.29
C ARG A 49 13.98 -2.01 -1.65
N TYR A 50 13.96 -2.19 -0.33
CA TYR A 50 12.72 -2.49 0.40
C TYR A 50 11.75 -1.30 0.37
N ASP A 51 12.24 -0.08 0.58
CA ASP A 51 11.43 1.14 0.50
C ASP A 51 10.81 1.30 -0.89
N HIS A 52 11.59 1.06 -1.96
CA HIS A 52 11.07 1.10 -3.33
C HIS A 52 9.98 0.04 -3.58
N LEU A 53 10.24 -1.22 -3.21
CA LEU A 53 9.24 -2.29 -3.38
C LEU A 53 7.96 -1.99 -2.59
N PHE A 54 8.08 -1.45 -1.39
CA PHE A 54 6.93 -1.08 -0.57
C PHE A 54 6.13 0.07 -1.21
N GLN A 55 6.81 1.08 -1.74
CA GLN A 55 6.15 2.17 -2.48
C GLN A 55 5.46 1.66 -3.73
N ASP A 56 6.13 0.85 -4.54
CA ASP A 56 5.59 0.33 -5.80
C ASP A 56 4.32 -0.51 -5.55
N VAL A 57 4.35 -1.40 -4.54
CA VAL A 57 3.19 -2.22 -4.17
C VAL A 57 2.04 -1.37 -3.65
N ASN A 58 2.30 -0.37 -2.81
CA ASN A 58 1.23 0.50 -2.32
C ASN A 58 0.60 1.31 -3.45
N ILE A 59 1.42 1.84 -4.38
CA ILE A 59 0.90 2.56 -5.55
C ILE A 59 0.05 1.64 -6.42
N GLU A 60 0.48 0.40 -6.65
CA GLU A 60 -0.29 -0.57 -7.44
C GLU A 60 -1.65 -0.89 -6.79
N VAL A 61 -1.66 -1.09 -5.47
CA VAL A 61 -2.90 -1.34 -4.71
C VAL A 61 -3.82 -0.11 -4.76
N GLU A 62 -3.30 1.08 -4.49
CA GLU A 62 -4.06 2.33 -4.54
C GLU A 62 -4.65 2.57 -5.93
N ASP A 63 -3.86 2.41 -7.00
CA ASP A 63 -4.30 2.55 -8.39
C ASP A 63 -5.41 1.54 -8.73
N PHE A 64 -5.32 0.32 -8.21
CA PHE A 64 -6.31 -0.71 -8.44
C PHE A 64 -7.62 -0.44 -7.69
N GLU A 65 -7.55 -0.01 -6.43
CA GLU A 65 -8.72 0.42 -5.66
C GLU A 65 -9.43 1.61 -6.32
N GLN A 66 -8.67 2.58 -6.82
CA GLN A 66 -9.21 3.73 -7.56
C GLN A 66 -9.92 3.30 -8.84
N LYS A 67 -9.35 2.36 -9.62
CA LYS A 67 -10.00 1.81 -10.82
C LYS A 67 -11.31 1.14 -10.48
N ILE A 68 -11.34 0.29 -9.45
CA ILE A 68 -12.57 -0.37 -9.01
C ILE A 68 -13.63 0.66 -8.61
N MET A 69 -13.26 1.69 -7.83
CA MET A 69 -14.18 2.74 -7.44
C MET A 69 -14.74 3.48 -8.66
N ASN A 70 -13.89 3.83 -9.62
CA ASN A 70 -14.31 4.51 -10.85
C ASN A 70 -15.29 3.64 -11.66
N ASP A 71 -15.01 2.35 -11.82
CA ASP A 71 -15.88 1.39 -12.51
C ASP A 71 -17.26 1.26 -11.82
N ILE A 72 -17.27 1.24 -10.49
CA ILE A 72 -18.50 1.20 -9.68
C ILE A 72 -19.34 2.45 -9.93
N ILE A 73 -18.72 3.64 -9.92
CA ILE A 73 -19.42 4.91 -10.12
C ILE A 73 -19.91 5.03 -11.56
N ASP A 74 -19.15 4.58 -12.55
CA ASP A 74 -19.58 4.54 -13.94
C ASP A 74 -20.82 3.64 -14.13
N LEU A 75 -20.84 2.48 -13.46
CA LEU A 75 -21.98 1.58 -13.49
C LEU A 75 -23.21 2.23 -12.82
N PHE A 76 -23.02 2.90 -11.68
CA PHE A 76 -24.08 3.67 -11.02
C PHE A 76 -24.67 4.75 -11.94
N SER A 77 -23.82 5.61 -12.52
CA SER A 77 -24.24 6.67 -13.44
C SER A 77 -25.06 6.09 -14.61
N LYS A 78 -24.58 4.98 -15.19
CA LYS A 78 -25.26 4.31 -16.30
C LYS A 78 -26.64 3.77 -15.90
N VAL A 79 -26.77 3.12 -14.75
CA VAL A 79 -28.05 2.58 -14.28
C VAL A 79 -29.04 3.71 -13.99
N VAL A 80 -28.59 4.79 -13.34
CA VAL A 80 -29.42 5.98 -13.08
C VAL A 80 -29.92 6.61 -14.37
N MET A 81 -29.05 6.80 -15.37
CA MET A 81 -29.43 7.38 -16.66
C MET A 81 -30.40 6.49 -17.44
N ASN A 82 -30.16 5.18 -17.44
CA ASN A 82 -31.08 4.24 -18.09
C ASN A 82 -32.47 4.28 -17.47
N GLU A 83 -32.54 4.33 -16.14
CA GLU A 83 -33.82 4.43 -15.42
C GLU A 83 -34.53 5.76 -15.73
N PHE A 84 -33.78 6.86 -15.73
CA PHE A 84 -34.29 8.18 -16.08
C PHE A 84 -34.86 8.23 -17.51
N ASP A 85 -34.13 7.71 -18.49
CA ASP A 85 -34.58 7.66 -19.89
C ASP A 85 -35.79 6.75 -20.07
N THR A 86 -35.84 5.64 -19.33
CA THR A 86 -36.98 4.71 -19.35
C THR A 86 -38.24 5.37 -18.80
N LYS A 87 -38.15 6.07 -17.65
CA LYS A 87 -39.30 6.79 -17.08
C LYS A 87 -39.82 7.90 -17.99
N ARG A 88 -38.92 8.63 -18.66
CA ARG A 88 -39.29 9.63 -19.66
C ARG A 88 -40.00 9.05 -20.87
N SER A 89 -39.70 7.81 -21.24
CA SER A 89 -40.22 7.17 -22.45
C SER A 89 -41.53 6.41 -22.23
N THR A 90 -41.79 5.94 -21.02
CA THR A 90 -42.90 5.00 -20.72
C THR A 90 -44.01 5.60 -19.87
N SER A 91 -43.80 6.74 -19.20
CA SER A 91 -44.73 7.32 -18.21
C SER A 91 -45.07 6.36 -17.05
N GLU A 92 -44.28 5.30 -16.86
CA GLU A 92 -44.43 4.38 -15.74
C GLU A 92 -43.95 5.04 -14.44
N TYR A 93 -44.77 4.93 -13.39
CA TYR A 93 -44.46 5.49 -12.07
C TYR A 93 -43.54 4.58 -11.23
N MET A 94 -43.46 3.30 -11.59
CA MET A 94 -42.63 2.30 -10.90
C MET A 94 -41.21 2.30 -11.46
N VAL A 95 -40.23 1.93 -10.62
CA VAL A 95 -38.86 1.69 -11.08
C VAL A 95 -38.73 0.35 -11.78
N THR A 96 -37.79 0.23 -12.72
CA THR A 96 -37.54 -1.05 -13.40
C THR A 96 -36.98 -2.11 -12.45
N GLU A 97 -37.20 -3.39 -12.77
CA GLU A 97 -36.60 -4.49 -12.01
C GLU A 97 -35.07 -4.47 -12.08
N ASN A 98 -34.50 -4.03 -13.21
CA ASN A 98 -33.05 -3.84 -13.34
C ASN A 98 -32.50 -2.84 -12.30
N PHE A 99 -33.23 -1.77 -12.00
CA PHE A 99 -32.84 -0.78 -11.01
C PHE A 99 -32.89 -1.35 -9.59
N LYS A 100 -33.92 -2.16 -9.27
CA LYS A 100 -34.03 -2.84 -7.98
C LYS A 100 -32.94 -3.90 -7.79
N GLU A 101 -32.70 -4.73 -8.80
CA GLU A 101 -31.61 -5.71 -8.78
C GLU A 101 -30.25 -5.05 -8.62
N PHE A 102 -30.02 -3.92 -9.28
CA PHE A 102 -28.78 -3.16 -9.12
C PHE A 102 -28.62 -2.70 -7.68
N ARG A 103 -29.65 -2.09 -7.09
CA ARG A 103 -29.66 -1.67 -5.68
C ARG A 103 -29.34 -2.82 -4.73
N GLU A 104 -29.91 -4.00 -4.95
CA GLU A 104 -29.64 -5.18 -4.11
C GLU A 104 -28.18 -5.62 -4.22
N LYS A 105 -27.66 -5.77 -5.44
CA LYS A 105 -26.28 -6.22 -5.68
C LYS A 105 -25.24 -5.24 -5.13
N VAL A 106 -25.45 -3.93 -5.28
CA VAL A 106 -24.49 -2.94 -4.74
C VAL A 106 -24.46 -2.89 -3.22
N SER A 107 -25.49 -3.39 -2.53
CA SER A 107 -25.51 -3.43 -1.07
C SER A 107 -24.52 -4.43 -0.47
N GLU A 108 -24.14 -5.44 -1.25
CA GLU A 108 -23.14 -6.46 -0.93
C GLU A 108 -21.71 -5.99 -1.18
N ILE A 109 -21.52 -4.91 -1.95
CA ILE A 109 -20.22 -4.35 -2.28
C ILE A 109 -19.79 -3.40 -1.14
N GLU A 110 -18.80 -3.80 -0.36
CA GLU A 110 -18.32 -3.02 0.79
C GLU A 110 -17.83 -1.62 0.41
N LEU A 111 -17.14 -1.50 -0.73
CA LEU A 111 -16.60 -0.24 -1.26
C LEU A 111 -17.68 0.70 -1.81
N PHE A 112 -18.92 0.24 -1.99
CA PHE A 112 -19.95 1.07 -2.60
C PHE A 112 -20.42 2.17 -1.62
N PRO A 113 -20.47 3.45 -2.03
CA PRO A 113 -20.88 4.54 -1.15
C PRO A 113 -22.30 4.35 -0.59
N ARG A 114 -22.41 4.34 0.75
CA ARG A 114 -23.68 4.05 1.44
C ARG A 114 -24.73 5.14 1.25
N ASP A 115 -24.31 6.38 1.06
CA ASP A 115 -25.20 7.50 0.72
C ASP A 115 -25.83 7.31 -0.68
N LEU A 116 -25.09 6.77 -1.65
CA LEU A 116 -25.64 6.46 -2.98
C LEU A 116 -26.67 5.32 -2.90
N ILE A 117 -26.47 4.33 -2.01
CA ILE A 117 -27.52 3.33 -1.73
C ILE A 117 -28.77 4.01 -1.18
N GLY A 118 -28.63 4.95 -0.24
CA GLY A 118 -29.75 5.71 0.30
C GLY A 118 -30.51 6.47 -0.80
N ARG A 119 -29.80 7.07 -1.76
CA ARG A 119 -30.44 7.70 -2.92
C ARG A 119 -31.22 6.71 -3.79
N LEU A 120 -30.68 5.50 -4.02
CA LEU A 120 -31.40 4.45 -4.74
C LEU A 120 -32.68 4.02 -4.00
N ASP A 121 -32.59 3.86 -2.67
CA ASP A 121 -33.74 3.54 -1.81
C ASP A 121 -34.83 4.61 -1.92
N GLU A 122 -34.47 5.89 -1.87
CA GLU A 122 -35.41 6.99 -2.04
C GLU A 122 -36.17 6.91 -3.37
N VAL A 123 -35.51 6.52 -4.46
CA VAL A 123 -36.15 6.38 -5.77
C VAL A 123 -37.05 5.15 -5.83
N ILE A 124 -36.65 4.03 -5.20
CA ILE A 124 -37.47 2.83 -5.09
C ILE A 124 -38.76 3.12 -4.29
N ASP A 125 -38.66 3.94 -3.24
CA ASP A 125 -39.77 4.33 -2.38
C ASP A 125 -40.70 5.40 -3.00
N GLY A 126 -40.49 5.74 -4.28
CA GLY A 126 -41.32 6.67 -5.05
C GLY A 126 -40.72 8.07 -5.24
N GLY A 127 -39.46 8.26 -4.90
CA GLY A 127 -38.69 9.45 -5.19
C GLY A 127 -38.41 9.66 -6.68
N LEU A 128 -38.01 10.89 -7.02
CA LEU A 128 -37.70 11.30 -8.39
C LEU A 128 -36.25 10.91 -8.76
N ILE A 129 -36.10 10.09 -9.79
CA ILE A 129 -34.79 9.69 -10.34
C ILE A 129 -34.02 10.91 -10.89
N GLU A 130 -34.74 11.95 -11.33
CA GLU A 130 -34.23 13.25 -11.77
C GLU A 130 -33.24 13.86 -10.78
N LYS A 131 -33.52 13.71 -9.47
CA LYS A 131 -32.65 14.26 -8.42
C LYS A 131 -31.27 13.63 -8.46
N ILE A 132 -31.20 12.32 -8.73
CA ILE A 132 -29.93 11.62 -8.86
C ILE A 132 -29.29 11.94 -10.21
N ALA A 133 -30.08 11.90 -11.29
CA ALA A 133 -29.59 12.13 -12.64
C ALA A 133 -28.93 13.51 -12.81
N TYR A 134 -29.50 14.56 -12.21
CA TYR A 134 -28.93 15.92 -12.25
C TYR A 134 -27.72 16.09 -11.33
N ASP A 135 -27.56 15.23 -10.33
CA ASP A 135 -26.41 15.24 -9.42
C ASP A 135 -25.24 14.37 -9.92
N LEU A 136 -25.38 13.65 -11.04
CA LEU A 136 -24.35 12.68 -11.49
C LEU A 136 -22.97 13.29 -11.67
N GLU A 137 -22.86 14.48 -12.27
CA GLU A 137 -21.56 15.16 -12.43
C GLU A 137 -20.88 15.44 -11.08
N LYS A 138 -21.68 15.83 -10.08
CA LYS A 138 -21.20 16.07 -8.72
C LYS A 138 -20.79 14.76 -8.04
N ILE A 139 -21.60 13.70 -8.19
CA ILE A 139 -21.31 12.37 -7.66
C ILE A 139 -20.01 11.83 -8.26
N GLU A 140 -19.84 11.95 -9.57
CA GLU A 140 -18.61 11.54 -10.26
C GLU A 140 -17.40 12.32 -9.76
N THR A 141 -17.52 13.64 -9.56
CA THR A 141 -16.44 14.47 -9.01
C THR A 141 -16.09 14.10 -7.56
N GLU A 142 -17.08 13.70 -6.76
CA GLU A 142 -16.90 13.36 -5.35
C GLU A 142 -16.24 11.99 -5.15
N TYR A 143 -16.64 11.00 -5.95
CA TYR A 143 -16.25 9.61 -5.75
C TYR A 143 -15.19 9.10 -6.70
N LYS A 144 -15.09 9.64 -7.93
CA LYS A 144 -14.02 9.23 -8.83
C LYS A 144 -12.69 9.80 -8.36
N LYS A 145 -11.66 8.98 -8.46
CA LYS A 145 -10.27 9.36 -8.18
C LYS A 145 -9.54 9.54 -9.51
N HIS A 146 -8.67 10.55 -9.55
CA HIS A 146 -7.84 10.96 -10.69
C HIS A 146 -6.37 10.69 -10.41
#